data_AF-A0A3R7EZQ6-F1
#
_entry.id   AF-A0A3R7EZQ6-F1
#
_cell.length_a   1.000
_cell.length_b   1.000
_cell.length_c   1.000
_cell.angle_alpha   90.00
_cell.angle_beta   90.00
_cell.angle_gamma   90.00
#
_symmetry.space_group_name_H-M   'P 1'
#
loop_
_entity.id
_entity.type
_entity.pdbx_description
1 polymer ?
#
loop_
_entity_poly.entity_id
_entity_poly.type
_entity_poly.pdbx_seq_one_letter_code
_entity_poly.pdbx_strand_id
1 'polypeptide(L)'
;MIVDRRDPFEKSRLEELKSLAEAAGYEVVGFLEQVTHPHSRYYIGEGKAHELAEMASELGVERIIFGEELKVTQIYNLAKLTGLEIIDRFQLILEIFQRRASTREAKLQIELARWRYELAHAKEKVRLAKMGEQPGFMGLGKYEIDVYREAVKRQVLSIQEKLKRVRKTRELHRQRRRKIGFPTVSLAGYTNSGKSTLFRALTGENVPIDQSLFTTLSTTTRVTNLFGEPILVTDTVGFIDRLPITLVEAFRSTLEETIFADLILLVVDVSESSDDIERKMKCCLDTLQEIGVLGVPILTVLNKIDLLSDKELKTKIRRLKKYSSNLTPISALYGRNLSVLKVKIADLLIKHIRSSIIMPINEESLSFLSWIYDHANVFKVAYGKRHLKVLFSARPVVAEKIRHGVENLGGAFKYEARSLHPQIKS
;
A
#
# COMPACT_ATOMS: atom_id res chain seq x y z
N MET A 1 23.10 -6.67 16.00
CA MET A 1 22.63 -5.91 17.19
C MET A 1 21.78 -4.75 16.72
N ILE A 2 20.70 -4.42 17.44
CA ILE A 2 19.83 -3.29 17.08
C ILE A 2 19.93 -2.15 18.09
N VAL A 3 19.85 -0.91 17.58
CA VAL A 3 19.96 0.32 18.35
C VAL A 3 18.73 1.19 18.10
N ASP A 4 17.99 1.51 19.15
CA ASP A 4 16.83 2.41 19.10
C ASP A 4 17.07 3.66 19.97
N ARG A 5 16.92 4.83 19.35
CA ARG A 5 17.06 6.13 20.00
C ARG A 5 15.74 6.86 19.86
N ARG A 6 15.13 7.18 20.99
CA ARG A 6 13.81 7.82 21.02
C ARG A 6 13.81 9.12 21.81
N ASP A 7 12.95 10.04 21.40
CA ASP A 7 12.68 11.24 22.17
C ASP A 7 11.83 10.90 23.42
N PRO A 8 11.87 11.70 24.50
CA PRO A 8 11.24 11.37 25.79
C PRO A 8 9.75 11.01 25.77
N PHE A 9 9.03 11.42 24.72
CA PHE A 9 7.59 11.16 24.55
C PHE A 9 7.27 10.13 23.47
N GLU A 10 8.27 9.55 22.82
CA GLU A 10 8.07 8.51 21.81
C GLU A 10 8.00 7.11 22.46
N LYS A 11 7.03 6.32 22.00
CA LYS A 11 6.97 4.89 22.34
C LYS A 11 8.16 4.15 21.71
N SER A 12 8.67 3.14 22.41
CA SER A 12 9.72 2.26 21.87
C SER A 12 9.20 1.57 20.60
N ARG A 13 10.08 1.45 19.59
CA ARG A 13 9.80 0.76 18.34
C ARG A 13 10.69 -0.46 18.16
N LEU A 14 11.32 -0.94 19.23
CA LEU A 14 12.20 -2.09 19.20
C LEU A 14 11.55 -3.33 18.60
N GLU A 15 10.27 -3.60 18.91
CA GLU A 15 9.57 -4.77 18.36
C GLU A 15 9.42 -4.66 16.84
N GLU A 16 9.09 -3.47 16.32
CA GLU A 16 9.04 -3.22 14.88
C GLU A 16 10.43 -3.36 14.26
N LEU A 17 11.46 -2.75 14.87
CA LEU A 17 12.83 -2.81 14.38
C LEU A 17 13.37 -4.24 14.36
N LYS A 18 13.05 -5.03 15.39
CA LYS A 18 13.35 -6.46 15.46
C LYS A 18 12.68 -7.20 14.31
N SER A 19 11.38 -6.98 14.09
CA SER A 19 10.64 -7.58 12.97
C SER A 19 11.21 -7.18 11.60
N LEU A 20 11.72 -5.95 11.45
CA LEU A 20 12.39 -5.50 10.24
C LEU A 20 13.73 -6.21 10.05
N ALA A 21 14.55 -6.32 11.10
CA ALA A 21 15.82 -7.04 11.07
C ALA A 21 15.61 -8.53 10.71
N GLU A 22 14.64 -9.19 11.32
CA GLU A 22 14.28 -10.58 11.02
C GLU A 22 13.75 -10.74 9.59
N ALA A 23 12.94 -9.79 9.10
CA ALA A 23 12.47 -9.78 7.71
C ALA A 23 13.62 -9.55 6.70
N ALA A 24 14.67 -8.85 7.11
CA ALA A 24 15.92 -8.72 6.39
C ALA A 24 16.83 -9.94 6.60
N GLY A 25 16.35 -10.99 7.28
CA GLY A 25 17.04 -12.23 7.60
C GLY A 25 18.30 -12.08 8.43
N TYR A 26 18.30 -11.10 9.33
CA TYR A 26 19.26 -10.99 10.42
C TYR A 26 18.75 -11.69 11.67
N GLU A 27 19.67 -12.29 12.42
CA GLU A 27 19.40 -12.74 13.78
C GLU A 27 19.72 -11.62 14.77
N VAL A 28 18.77 -11.27 15.63
CA VAL A 28 18.96 -10.18 16.60
C VAL A 28 19.54 -10.73 17.90
N VAL A 29 20.86 -10.52 18.06
CA VAL A 29 21.63 -11.00 19.22
C VAL A 29 21.72 -10.02 20.40
N GLY A 30 21.24 -8.77 20.24
CA GLY A 30 21.36 -7.74 21.28
C GLY A 30 20.63 -6.44 20.93
N PHE A 31 20.34 -5.67 21.97
CA PHE A 31 19.53 -4.45 21.93
C PHE A 31 20.20 -3.33 22.74
N LEU A 32 20.23 -2.11 22.19
CA LEU A 32 20.63 -0.90 22.91
C LEU A 32 19.55 0.16 22.74
N GLU A 33 19.00 0.65 23.85
CA GLU A 33 18.08 1.79 23.83
C GLU A 33 18.68 3.03 24.47
N GLN A 34 18.32 4.19 23.93
CA GLN A 34 18.58 5.47 24.59
C GLN A 34 17.40 6.43 24.42
N VAL A 35 16.93 6.99 25.54
CA VAL A 35 15.96 8.09 25.53
C VAL A 35 16.71 9.41 25.59
N THR A 36 16.89 10.07 24.44
CA THR A 36 17.60 11.34 24.35
C THR A 36 17.34 12.06 23.02
N HIS A 37 17.78 13.30 22.91
CA HIS A 37 17.83 14.06 21.66
C HIS A 37 18.99 13.54 20.78
N PRO A 38 18.88 13.59 19.44
CA PRO A 38 19.89 13.04 18.56
C PRO A 38 21.24 13.74 18.74
N HIS A 39 22.26 12.97 19.04
CA HIS A 39 23.62 13.49 19.10
C HIS A 39 24.18 13.72 17.69
N SER A 40 24.80 14.88 17.46
CA SER A 40 25.33 15.24 16.13
C SER A 40 26.37 14.25 15.59
N ARG A 41 27.17 13.66 16.48
CA ARG A 41 28.32 12.79 16.11
C ARG A 41 27.97 11.32 15.92
N TYR A 42 27.13 10.75 16.78
CA TYR A 42 26.86 9.31 16.84
C TYR A 42 25.36 8.96 16.83
N TYR A 43 24.48 9.97 16.74
CA TYR A 43 23.02 9.85 16.93
C TYR A 43 22.59 9.49 18.35
N ILE A 44 23.30 8.58 19.00
CA ILE A 44 23.29 8.28 20.44
C ILE A 44 24.37 9.09 21.16
N GLY A 45 24.26 9.20 22.49
CA GLY A 45 25.27 9.84 23.33
C GLY A 45 26.62 9.11 23.27
N GLU A 46 27.72 9.84 23.47
CA GLU A 46 29.08 9.30 23.34
C GLU A 46 29.35 8.11 24.27
N GLY A 47 28.94 8.18 25.54
CA GLY A 47 29.06 7.03 26.46
C GLY A 47 28.30 5.80 25.97
N LYS A 48 27.11 5.98 25.40
CA LYS A 48 26.32 4.88 24.80
C LYS A 48 26.95 4.34 23.51
N ALA A 49 27.66 5.17 22.76
CA ALA A 49 28.40 4.72 21.57
C ALA A 49 29.60 3.84 21.95
N HIS A 50 30.28 4.14 23.06
CA HIS A 50 31.34 3.27 23.59
C HIS A 50 30.77 1.95 24.15
N GLU A 51 29.69 2.01 24.94
CA GLU A 51 28.97 0.83 25.43
C GLU A 51 28.52 -0.08 24.27
N LEU A 52 28.04 0.52 23.18
CA LEU A 52 27.67 -0.20 21.96
C LEU A 52 28.86 -0.93 21.33
N ALA A 53 30.04 -0.32 21.29
CA ALA A 53 31.24 -0.93 20.74
C ALA A 53 31.71 -2.12 21.58
N GLU A 54 31.72 -1.97 22.91
CA GLU A 54 32.06 -3.03 23.85
C GLU A 54 31.09 -4.20 23.72
N MET A 55 29.78 -3.93 23.81
CA MET A 55 28.74 -4.95 23.70
C MET A 55 28.76 -5.66 22.34
N ALA A 56 29.02 -4.93 21.25
CA ALA A 56 29.12 -5.53 19.92
C ALA A 56 30.33 -6.47 19.79
N SER A 57 31.46 -6.12 20.42
CA SER A 57 32.65 -6.97 20.47
C SER A 57 32.44 -8.22 21.33
N GLU A 58 31.82 -8.08 22.51
CA GLU A 58 31.54 -9.20 23.41
C GLU A 58 30.57 -10.22 22.81
N LEU A 59 29.53 -9.74 22.12
CA LEU A 59 28.51 -10.57 21.49
C LEU A 59 28.91 -11.08 20.09
N GLY A 60 30.08 -10.71 19.57
CA GLY A 60 30.54 -11.14 18.24
C GLY A 60 29.64 -10.67 17.09
N VAL A 61 29.14 -9.44 17.16
CA VAL A 61 28.14 -8.92 16.23
C VAL A 61 28.76 -8.59 14.86
N GLU A 62 28.11 -9.02 13.78
CA GLU A 62 28.55 -8.68 12.40
C GLU A 62 28.08 -7.29 11.93
N ARG A 63 26.87 -6.89 12.34
CA ARG A 63 26.23 -5.64 11.89
C ARG A 63 25.45 -4.95 12.99
N ILE A 64 25.48 -3.62 12.95
CA ILE A 64 24.71 -2.77 13.86
C ILE A 64 23.61 -2.08 13.06
N ILE A 65 22.36 -2.27 13.50
CA ILE A 65 21.17 -1.75 12.82
C ILE A 65 20.57 -0.64 13.67
N PHE A 66 20.40 0.55 13.10
CA PHE A 66 19.75 1.69 13.74
C PHE A 66 18.29 1.83 13.29
N GLY A 67 17.41 2.11 14.25
CA GLY A 67 15.97 2.25 14.03
C GLY A 67 15.53 3.48 13.22
N GLU A 68 16.45 4.39 12.93
CA GLU A 68 16.20 5.68 12.29
C GLU A 68 17.23 5.95 11.17
N GLU A 69 16.97 6.95 10.32
CA GLU A 69 17.90 7.37 9.28
C GLU A 69 19.08 8.15 9.89
N LEU A 70 20.31 7.78 9.51
CA LEU A 70 21.52 8.38 10.05
C LEU A 70 22.18 9.31 9.03
N LYS A 71 22.84 10.36 9.52
CA LYS A 71 23.73 11.17 8.68
C LYS A 71 24.96 10.35 8.31
N VAL A 72 25.50 10.59 7.12
CA VAL A 72 26.75 9.97 6.64
C VAL A 72 27.89 10.11 7.65
N THR A 73 28.01 11.27 8.31
CA THR A 73 29.01 11.50 9.36
C THR A 73 28.79 10.62 10.59
N GLN A 74 27.54 10.37 10.98
CA GLN A 74 27.21 9.49 12.11
C GLN A 74 27.54 8.04 11.77
N ILE A 75 27.16 7.58 10.58
CA ILE A 75 27.50 6.25 10.05
C ILE A 75 29.03 6.06 10.06
N TYR A 76 29.78 7.02 9.52
CA TYR A 76 31.24 6.96 9.49
C TYR A 76 31.87 6.91 10.89
N ASN A 77 31.43 7.79 11.80
CA ASN A 77 31.98 7.84 13.15
C ASN A 77 31.67 6.57 13.95
N LEU A 78 30.44 6.04 13.82
CA LEU A 78 30.04 4.78 14.45
C LEU A 78 30.85 3.61 13.88
N ALA A 79 30.95 3.50 12.54
CA ALA A 79 31.75 2.45 11.90
C ALA A 79 33.23 2.53 12.29
N LYS A 80 33.79 3.73 12.42
CA LYS A 80 35.16 3.94 12.91
C LYS A 80 35.33 3.51 14.36
N LEU A 81 34.32 3.75 15.21
CA LEU A 81 34.35 3.41 16.63
C LEU A 81 34.19 1.90 16.86
N THR A 82 33.27 1.26 16.14
CA THR A 82 32.91 -0.15 16.36
C THR A 82 33.67 -1.11 15.47
N GLY A 83 34.24 -0.64 14.35
CA GLY A 83 34.84 -1.50 13.32
C GLY A 83 33.82 -2.31 12.51
N LEU A 84 32.52 -2.04 12.67
CA LEU A 84 31.43 -2.82 12.07
C LEU A 84 30.63 -2.01 11.04
N GLU A 85 29.94 -2.72 10.16
CA GLU A 85 28.99 -2.12 9.22
C GLU A 85 27.76 -1.58 9.97
N ILE A 86 27.44 -0.31 9.71
CA ILE A 86 26.29 0.38 10.29
C ILE A 86 25.19 0.47 9.24
N ILE A 87 24.05 -0.17 9.51
CA ILE A 87 22.84 -0.14 8.70
C ILE A 87 21.85 0.81 9.35
N ASP A 88 21.36 1.80 8.62
CA ASP A 88 20.27 2.68 9.07
C ASP A 88 18.90 2.12 8.66
N ARG A 89 17.81 2.77 9.13
CA ARG A 89 16.44 2.32 8.79
C ARG A 89 16.19 2.27 7.29
N PHE A 90 16.71 3.24 6.53
CA PHE A 90 16.52 3.32 5.09
C PHE A 90 17.16 2.11 4.37
N GLN A 91 18.41 1.79 4.70
CA GLN A 91 19.14 0.66 4.14
C GLN A 91 18.50 -0.66 4.53
N LEU A 92 18.08 -0.82 5.79
CA LEU A 92 17.39 -2.01 6.26
C LEU A 92 16.12 -2.28 5.43
N ILE A 93 15.29 -1.26 5.20
CA ILE A 93 14.07 -1.39 4.39
C ILE A 93 14.41 -1.82 2.96
N LEU A 94 15.43 -1.22 2.34
CA LEU A 94 15.87 -1.60 0.99
C LEU A 94 16.34 -3.06 0.92
N GLU A 95 17.02 -3.57 1.94
CA GLU A 95 17.46 -4.97 1.98
C GLU A 95 16.28 -5.94 2.05
N ILE A 96 15.28 -5.64 2.89
CA ILE A 96 14.04 -6.45 2.94
C ILE A 96 13.39 -6.47 1.55
N PHE A 97 13.29 -5.30 0.92
CA PHE A 97 12.72 -5.16 -0.41
C PHE A 97 13.53 -5.92 -1.46
N GLN A 98 14.85 -5.86 -1.43
CA GLN A 98 15.70 -6.60 -2.37
C GLN A 98 15.48 -8.11 -2.26
N ARG A 99 15.30 -8.64 -1.05
CA ARG A 99 14.99 -10.06 -0.81
C ARG A 99 13.60 -10.44 -1.30
N ARG A 100 12.62 -9.55 -1.20
CA ARG A 100 11.22 -9.80 -1.59
C ARG A 100 10.91 -9.48 -3.06
N ALA A 101 11.80 -8.80 -3.77
CA ALA A 101 11.59 -8.39 -5.15
C ALA A 101 11.68 -9.57 -6.14
N SER A 102 10.52 -10.05 -6.56
CA SER A 102 10.40 -11.09 -7.59
C SER A 102 10.43 -10.54 -9.02
N THR A 103 9.94 -9.33 -9.24
CA THR A 103 9.82 -8.74 -10.57
C THR A 103 11.01 -7.85 -10.95
N ARG A 104 11.33 -7.79 -12.24
CA ARG A 104 12.37 -6.90 -12.77
C ARG A 104 12.06 -5.42 -12.49
N GLU A 105 10.79 -5.03 -12.52
CA GLU A 105 10.37 -3.66 -12.18
C GLU A 105 10.72 -3.33 -10.73
N ALA A 106 10.32 -4.18 -9.78
CA ALA A 106 10.59 -3.97 -8.36
C ALA A 106 12.10 -3.89 -8.07
N LYS A 107 12.91 -4.78 -8.68
CA LYS A 107 14.37 -4.73 -8.57
C LYS A 107 14.95 -3.41 -9.08
N LEU A 108 14.49 -2.93 -10.24
CA LEU A 108 14.94 -1.63 -10.78
C LEU A 108 14.52 -0.46 -9.89
N GLN A 109 13.35 -0.51 -9.25
CA GLN A 109 12.91 0.53 -8.33
C GLN A 109 13.76 0.57 -7.05
N ILE A 110 14.09 -0.59 -6.49
CA ILE A 110 14.98 -0.70 -5.32
C ILE A 110 16.38 -0.18 -5.67
N GLU A 111 16.93 -0.58 -6.82
CA GLU A 111 18.21 -0.06 -7.30
C GLU A 111 18.15 1.46 -7.48
N LEU A 112 17.07 2.00 -8.06
CA LEU A 112 16.89 3.44 -8.20
C LEU A 112 16.91 4.15 -6.85
N ALA A 113 16.18 3.62 -5.86
CA ALA A 113 16.17 4.17 -4.50
C ALA A 113 17.57 4.15 -3.87
N ARG A 114 18.30 3.03 -4.00
CA ARG A 114 19.67 2.88 -3.51
C ARG A 114 20.62 3.89 -4.13
N TRP A 115 20.60 4.04 -5.46
CA TRP A 115 21.47 4.99 -6.16
C TRP A 115 21.09 6.44 -5.90
N ARG A 116 19.81 6.76 -5.65
CA ARG A 116 19.39 8.10 -5.25
C ARG A 116 19.90 8.47 -3.87
N TYR A 117 19.81 7.53 -2.92
CA TYR A 117 20.41 7.69 -1.59
C TYR A 117 21.93 7.88 -1.72
N GLU A 118 22.60 7.04 -2.51
CA GLU A 118 24.04 7.18 -2.75
C GLU A 118 24.40 8.54 -3.37
N LEU A 119 23.60 9.03 -4.34
CA LEU A 119 23.82 10.31 -4.98
C LEU A 119 23.70 11.49 -4.00
N ALA A 120 22.71 11.44 -3.09
CA ALA A 120 22.51 12.45 -2.06
C ALA A 120 23.71 12.54 -1.11
N HIS A 121 24.38 11.40 -0.87
CA HIS A 121 25.47 11.26 0.09
C HIS A 121 26.88 11.23 -0.53
N ALA A 122 26.99 11.17 -1.86
CA ALA A 122 28.24 11.00 -2.60
C ALA A 122 29.32 12.02 -2.22
N LYS A 123 28.96 13.31 -2.12
CA LYS A 123 29.92 14.38 -1.76
C LYS A 123 30.53 14.16 -0.37
N GLU A 124 29.68 13.81 0.59
CA GLU A 124 30.08 13.64 1.98
C GLU A 124 30.90 12.37 2.19
N LYS A 125 30.53 11.27 1.53
CA LYS A 125 31.31 10.01 1.54
C LYS A 125 32.72 10.20 0.99
N VAL A 126 32.87 10.87 -0.16
CA VAL A 126 34.19 11.11 -0.74
C VAL A 126 35.01 12.07 0.14
N ARG A 127 34.37 13.07 0.78
CA ARG A 127 35.05 13.95 1.74
C ARG A 127 35.59 13.18 2.95
N LEU A 128 34.78 12.30 3.54
CA LEU A 128 35.18 11.50 4.70
C LEU A 128 36.25 10.46 4.35
N ALA A 129 36.17 9.85 3.17
CA ALA A 129 37.23 8.97 2.65
C ALA A 129 38.58 9.68 2.53
N LYS A 130 38.59 10.98 2.18
CA LYS A 130 39.80 11.81 2.15
C LYS A 130 40.35 12.18 3.52
N MET A 131 39.53 12.14 4.57
CA MET A 131 39.95 12.46 5.96
C MET A 131 40.53 11.24 6.69
N GLY A 132 40.34 10.02 6.18
CA GLY A 132 41.00 8.81 6.69
C GLY A 132 42.32 8.60 5.95
N GLU A 133 43.44 8.72 6.65
CA GLU A 133 44.77 8.36 6.18
C GLU A 133 44.82 6.86 5.81
N GLN A 134 44.50 6.52 4.56
CA GLN A 134 44.93 5.25 3.96
C GLN A 134 46.31 5.45 3.32
N PRO A 135 47.32 4.60 3.61
CA PRO A 135 48.57 4.56 2.85
C PRO A 135 48.26 4.27 1.38
N GLY A 136 48.48 5.26 0.51
CA GLY A 136 48.16 5.20 -0.93
C GLY A 136 47.41 6.43 -1.46
N PHE A 137 46.85 7.26 -0.59
CA PHE A 137 46.02 8.43 -0.95
C PHE A 137 46.75 9.78 -0.87
N MET A 138 48.05 9.82 -1.16
CA MET A 138 48.74 11.11 -1.36
C MET A 138 48.46 11.64 -2.78
N GLY A 139 47.60 12.66 -2.89
CA GLY A 139 47.62 13.57 -4.06
C GLY A 139 46.39 13.67 -4.96
N LEU A 140 45.16 13.42 -4.50
CA LEU A 140 43.99 13.38 -5.40
C LEU A 140 43.00 14.56 -5.21
N GLY A 141 42.89 15.40 -6.26
CA GLY A 141 42.19 16.70 -6.29
C GLY A 141 40.64 16.68 -6.32
N LYS A 142 40.02 17.85 -6.55
CA LYS A 142 38.55 18.07 -6.64
C LYS A 142 37.85 17.13 -7.63
N TYR A 143 38.55 16.73 -8.69
CA TYR A 143 38.04 15.96 -9.82
C TYR A 143 37.39 14.61 -9.43
N GLU A 144 37.84 13.94 -8.36
CA GLU A 144 37.30 12.61 -8.00
C GLU A 144 35.90 12.63 -7.38
N ILE A 145 35.56 13.68 -6.61
CA ILE A 145 34.21 13.84 -6.06
C ILE A 145 33.21 13.98 -7.21
N ASP A 146 33.57 14.80 -8.20
CA ASP A 146 32.74 15.07 -9.35
C ASP A 146 32.66 13.84 -10.27
N VAL A 147 33.76 13.09 -10.45
CA VAL A 147 33.78 11.84 -11.20
C VAL A 147 32.88 10.77 -10.55
N TYR A 148 32.98 10.56 -9.23
CA TYR A 148 32.13 9.59 -8.52
C TYR A 148 30.67 9.99 -8.58
N ARG A 149 30.36 11.26 -8.29
CA ARG A 149 29.00 11.80 -8.36
C ARG A 149 28.42 11.66 -9.77
N GLU A 150 29.20 11.93 -10.81
CA GLU A 150 28.74 11.80 -12.20
C GLU A 150 28.58 10.35 -12.62
N ALA A 151 29.39 9.42 -12.10
CA ALA A 151 29.20 7.99 -12.28
C ALA A 151 27.88 7.51 -11.64
N VAL A 152 27.60 7.90 -10.39
CA VAL A 152 26.34 7.58 -9.70
C VAL A 152 25.14 8.19 -10.44
N LYS A 153 25.24 9.44 -10.89
CA LYS A 153 24.18 10.11 -11.65
C LYS A 153 23.88 9.38 -12.98
N ARG A 154 24.89 8.89 -13.68
CA ARG A 154 24.72 8.04 -14.88
C ARG A 154 23.97 6.75 -14.56
N GLN A 155 24.23 6.12 -13.42
CA GLN A 155 23.47 4.92 -12.99
C GLN A 155 21.99 5.25 -12.74
N VAL A 156 21.71 6.36 -12.04
CA VAL A 156 20.33 6.83 -11.83
C VAL A 156 19.59 7.02 -13.15
N LEU A 157 20.20 7.70 -14.12
CA LEU A 157 19.59 7.94 -15.44
C LEU A 157 19.34 6.63 -16.20
N SER A 158 20.32 5.73 -16.23
CA SER A 158 20.21 4.42 -16.87
C SER A 158 19.03 3.60 -16.32
N ILE A 159 18.87 3.57 -14.99
CA ILE A 159 17.77 2.84 -14.35
C ILE A 159 16.43 3.52 -14.62
N GLN A 160 16.36 4.84 -14.60
CA GLN A 160 15.15 5.58 -14.96
C GLN A 160 14.70 5.31 -16.41
N GLU A 161 15.62 5.20 -17.35
CA GLU A 161 15.31 4.83 -18.74
C GLU A 161 14.78 3.39 -18.84
N LYS A 162 15.38 2.44 -18.13
CA LYS A 162 14.88 1.06 -18.04
C LYS A 162 13.44 1.04 -17.48
N LEU A 163 13.17 1.80 -16.42
CA LEU A 163 11.84 1.92 -15.82
C LEU A 163 10.81 2.57 -16.76
N LYS A 164 11.19 3.57 -17.54
CA LYS A 164 10.31 4.18 -18.57
C LYS A 164 9.81 3.15 -19.59
N ARG A 165 10.66 2.20 -20.00
CA ARG A 165 10.26 1.12 -20.91
C ARG A 165 9.24 0.18 -20.28
N VAL A 166 9.44 -0.19 -19.01
CA VAL A 166 8.52 -1.06 -18.26
C VAL A 166 7.16 -0.39 -18.04
N ARG A 167 7.14 0.92 -17.74
CA ARG A 167 5.90 1.69 -17.55
C ARG A 167 4.99 1.68 -18.78
N LYS A 168 5.54 1.78 -20.00
CA LYS A 168 4.74 1.74 -21.24
C LYS A 168 3.93 0.45 -21.37
N THR A 169 4.54 -0.70 -21.07
CA THR A 169 3.86 -2.00 -21.10
C THR A 169 2.73 -2.06 -20.07
N ARG A 170 2.97 -1.56 -18.85
CA ARG A 170 1.97 -1.54 -17.77
C ARG A 170 0.79 -0.63 -18.10
N GLU A 171 1.06 0.53 -18.70
CA GLU A 171 0.02 1.45 -19.15
C GLU A 171 -0.89 0.82 -20.21
N LEU A 172 -0.34 0.05 -21.15
CA LEU A 172 -1.13 -0.71 -22.14
C LEU A 172 -2.02 -1.76 -21.47
N HIS A 173 -1.52 -2.51 -20.49
CA HIS A 173 -2.34 -3.46 -19.71
C HIS A 173 -3.45 -2.77 -18.93
N ARG A 174 -3.16 -1.59 -18.36
CA ARG A 174 -4.14 -0.78 -17.63
C ARG A 174 -5.20 -0.20 -18.57
N GLN A 175 -4.81 0.31 -19.74
CA GLN A 175 -5.76 0.79 -20.75
C GLN A 175 -6.66 -0.34 -21.23
N ARG A 176 -6.14 -1.55 -21.45
CA ARG A 176 -6.97 -2.73 -21.74
C ARG A 176 -7.97 -3.03 -20.63
N ARG A 177 -7.55 -3.00 -19.35
CA ARG A 177 -8.45 -3.21 -18.19
C ARG A 177 -9.52 -2.12 -18.07
N ARG A 178 -9.16 -0.85 -18.25
CA ARG A 178 -10.11 0.28 -18.28
C ARG A 178 -11.11 0.14 -19.43
N LYS A 179 -10.68 -0.32 -20.61
CA LYS A 179 -11.58 -0.60 -21.74
C LYS A 179 -12.60 -1.71 -21.44
N ILE A 180 -12.25 -2.67 -20.59
CA ILE A 180 -13.16 -3.74 -20.14
C ILE A 180 -14.16 -3.22 -19.08
N GLY A 181 -13.83 -2.15 -18.35
CA GLY A 181 -14.76 -1.46 -17.46
C GLY A 181 -15.05 -2.17 -16.13
N PHE A 182 -14.13 -3.03 -15.66
CA PHE A 182 -14.25 -3.64 -14.33
C PHE A 182 -13.90 -2.64 -13.23
N PRO A 183 -14.73 -2.53 -12.17
CA PRO A 183 -14.37 -1.78 -10.98
C PRO A 183 -13.10 -2.32 -10.33
N THR A 184 -12.27 -1.43 -9.80
CA THR A 184 -10.96 -1.72 -9.23
C THR A 184 -10.93 -1.44 -7.73
N VAL A 185 -10.40 -2.39 -6.96
CA VAL A 185 -10.28 -2.34 -5.50
C VAL A 185 -8.82 -2.52 -5.12
N SER A 186 -8.27 -1.57 -4.38
CA SER A 186 -6.90 -1.66 -3.88
C SER A 186 -6.89 -1.91 -2.37
N LEU A 187 -6.10 -2.89 -1.92
CA LEU A 187 -5.86 -3.14 -0.50
C LEU A 187 -4.70 -2.28 -0.03
N ALA A 188 -4.91 -1.44 0.98
CA ALA A 188 -3.89 -0.61 1.60
C ALA A 188 -3.84 -0.85 3.12
N GLY A 189 -2.74 -0.45 3.76
CA GLY A 189 -2.61 -0.57 5.22
C GLY A 189 -1.22 -0.99 5.67
N TYR A 190 -1.00 -0.94 6.97
CA TYR A 190 0.28 -1.22 7.61
C TYR A 190 0.76 -2.65 7.33
N THR A 191 2.07 -2.90 7.35
CA THR A 191 2.63 -4.25 7.28
C THR A 191 2.04 -5.13 8.39
N ASN A 192 1.82 -6.42 8.09
CA ASN A 192 1.19 -7.38 9.00
C ASN A 192 -0.27 -7.06 9.44
N SER A 193 -0.94 -6.08 8.81
CA SER A 193 -2.39 -5.85 9.06
C SER A 193 -3.31 -6.94 8.50
N GLY A 194 -2.75 -7.86 7.70
CA GLY A 194 -3.48 -8.96 7.06
C GLY A 194 -4.05 -8.64 5.68
N LYS A 195 -3.44 -7.68 4.94
CA LYS A 195 -3.80 -7.38 3.54
C LYS A 195 -3.74 -8.62 2.64
N SER A 196 -2.64 -9.35 2.65
CA SER A 196 -2.48 -10.56 1.82
C SER A 196 -3.47 -11.67 2.23
N THR A 197 -3.77 -11.79 3.53
CA THR A 197 -4.79 -12.72 4.03
C THR A 197 -6.19 -12.32 3.52
N LEU A 198 -6.53 -11.04 3.56
CA LEU A 198 -7.79 -10.54 3.02
C LEU A 198 -7.86 -10.69 1.49
N PHE A 199 -6.75 -10.44 0.79
CA PHE A 199 -6.64 -10.67 -0.64
C PHE A 199 -7.00 -12.10 -1.00
N ARG A 200 -6.39 -13.09 -0.33
CA ARG A 200 -6.71 -14.51 -0.51
C ARG A 200 -8.17 -14.78 -0.21
N ALA A 201 -8.68 -14.29 0.91
CA ALA A 201 -10.06 -14.53 1.31
C ALA A 201 -11.10 -13.94 0.32
N LEU A 202 -10.75 -12.86 -0.38
CA LEU A 202 -11.59 -12.25 -1.41
C LEU A 202 -11.44 -12.90 -2.80
N THR A 203 -10.27 -13.45 -3.12
CA THR A 203 -9.93 -13.96 -4.47
C THR A 203 -9.93 -15.48 -4.60
N GLY A 204 -9.83 -16.21 -3.48
CA GLY A 204 -9.70 -17.66 -3.46
C GLY A 204 -8.29 -18.18 -3.80
N GLU A 205 -7.28 -17.31 -3.91
CA GLU A 205 -5.90 -17.74 -4.22
C GLU A 205 -5.11 -18.26 -3.01
N ASN A 206 -4.11 -19.09 -3.30
CA ASN A 206 -3.10 -19.56 -2.33
C ASN A 206 -1.78 -18.72 -2.40
N VAL A 207 -1.82 -17.39 -2.25
CA VAL A 207 -0.60 -16.51 -2.15
C VAL A 207 0.16 -16.63 -0.81
N PRO A 208 1.34 -17.27 -0.68
CA PRO A 208 1.97 -17.61 0.61
C PRO A 208 1.78 -16.56 1.71
N ILE A 209 1.10 -16.91 2.81
CA ILE A 209 0.99 -16.02 3.98
C ILE A 209 2.24 -16.24 4.81
N ASP A 210 3.10 -15.23 4.82
CA ASP A 210 4.25 -15.12 5.71
C ASP A 210 3.90 -14.06 6.76
N GLN A 211 4.30 -14.26 8.02
CA GLN A 211 4.04 -13.30 9.11
C GLN A 211 5.09 -12.18 9.15
N SER A 212 6.17 -12.32 8.38
CA SER A 212 7.20 -11.30 8.26
C SER A 212 6.73 -10.04 7.53
N LEU A 213 7.47 -8.94 7.72
CA LEU A 213 7.15 -7.66 7.10
C LEU A 213 7.38 -7.71 5.58
N PHE A 214 6.62 -6.90 4.85
CA PHE A 214 6.72 -6.73 3.40
C PHE A 214 6.54 -7.99 2.54
N THR A 215 5.59 -8.85 2.93
CA THR A 215 5.18 -10.04 2.15
C THR A 215 4.82 -9.74 0.70
N THR A 216 4.20 -8.59 0.43
CA THR A 216 3.77 -8.19 -0.91
C THR A 216 4.57 -6.99 -1.39
N LEU A 217 5.58 -7.22 -2.23
CA LEU A 217 6.33 -6.14 -2.90
C LEU A 217 5.86 -5.90 -4.35
N SER A 218 5.40 -6.95 -5.03
CA SER A 218 4.85 -6.87 -6.38
C SER A 218 3.32 -6.86 -6.30
N THR A 219 2.69 -5.89 -6.95
CA THR A 219 1.21 -5.80 -6.97
C THR A 219 0.60 -7.02 -7.62
N THR A 220 -0.26 -7.73 -6.92
CA THR A 220 -1.00 -8.87 -7.47
C THR A 220 -2.44 -8.46 -7.71
N THR A 221 -2.85 -8.41 -8.98
CA THR A 221 -4.24 -8.12 -9.35
C THR A 221 -4.96 -9.41 -9.78
N ARG A 222 -6.19 -9.61 -9.30
CA ARG A 222 -7.06 -10.72 -9.70
C ARG A 222 -8.48 -10.28 -9.95
N VAL A 223 -9.14 -10.98 -10.87
CA VAL A 223 -10.57 -10.86 -11.08
C VAL A 223 -11.26 -11.71 -10.01
N THR A 224 -12.20 -11.12 -9.28
CA THR A 224 -13.10 -11.85 -8.38
C THR A 224 -14.54 -11.47 -8.69
N ASN A 225 -15.46 -12.38 -8.39
CA ASN A 225 -16.88 -12.18 -8.60
C ASN A 225 -17.52 -11.61 -7.34
N LEU A 226 -18.11 -10.42 -7.44
CA LEU A 226 -18.86 -9.76 -6.38
C LEU A 226 -20.34 -9.77 -6.73
N PHE A 227 -21.09 -10.76 -6.22
CA PHE A 227 -22.53 -10.93 -6.49
C PHE A 227 -22.90 -10.96 -7.99
N GLY A 228 -22.10 -11.65 -8.80
CA GLY A 228 -22.30 -11.74 -10.26
C GLY A 228 -21.54 -10.68 -11.06
N GLU A 229 -20.92 -9.70 -10.39
CA GLU A 229 -20.17 -8.63 -11.04
C GLU A 229 -18.66 -8.84 -10.93
N PRO A 230 -17.93 -8.92 -12.06
CA PRO A 230 -16.48 -9.03 -12.03
C PRO A 230 -15.83 -7.72 -11.55
N ILE A 231 -15.02 -7.83 -10.50
CA ILE A 231 -14.19 -6.74 -9.97
C ILE A 231 -12.73 -7.15 -9.98
N LEU A 232 -11.83 -6.17 -10.06
CA LEU A 232 -10.39 -6.37 -9.92
C LEU A 232 -9.97 -6.03 -8.50
N VAL A 233 -9.38 -6.98 -7.77
CA VAL A 233 -8.77 -6.73 -6.45
C VAL A 233 -7.26 -6.73 -6.63
N THR A 234 -6.58 -5.74 -6.07
CA THR A 234 -5.12 -5.63 -6.08
C THR A 234 -4.56 -5.59 -4.66
N ASP A 235 -3.63 -6.49 -4.35
CA ASP A 235 -2.80 -6.39 -3.12
C ASP A 235 -1.61 -5.45 -3.37
N THR A 236 -1.33 -4.57 -2.41
CA THR A 236 -0.29 -3.54 -2.52
C THR A 236 0.74 -3.63 -1.40
N VAL A 237 1.82 -2.85 -1.55
CA VAL A 237 2.90 -2.82 -0.57
C VAL A 237 2.38 -2.30 0.77
N GLY A 238 2.73 -3.00 1.85
CA GLY A 238 2.37 -2.56 3.19
C GLY A 238 3.13 -1.30 3.61
N PHE A 239 2.43 -0.38 4.28
CA PHE A 239 3.06 0.80 4.87
C PHE A 239 3.79 0.43 6.17
N ILE A 240 4.87 1.16 6.47
CA ILE A 240 5.55 1.13 7.77
C ILE A 240 5.73 2.55 8.29
N ASP A 241 6.09 2.68 9.55
CA ASP A 241 6.37 3.94 10.19
C ASP A 241 7.57 4.59 9.55
N ARG A 242 7.42 5.90 9.31
CA ARG A 242 8.47 6.76 8.77
C ARG A 242 9.07 6.17 7.50
N LEU A 243 8.24 5.72 6.56
CA LEU A 243 8.70 5.38 5.21
C LEU A 243 9.40 6.62 4.62
N PRO A 244 10.70 6.53 4.29
CA PRO A 244 11.40 7.65 3.69
C PRO A 244 10.73 8.05 2.37
N ILE A 245 10.55 9.36 2.14
CA ILE A 245 9.89 9.89 0.94
C ILE A 245 10.58 9.39 -0.34
N THR A 246 11.91 9.26 -0.30
CA THR A 246 12.72 8.71 -1.39
C THR A 246 12.35 7.26 -1.75
N LEU A 247 11.96 6.45 -0.76
CA LEU A 247 11.41 5.11 -0.96
C LEU A 247 10.00 5.18 -1.56
N VAL A 248 9.12 6.04 -1.04
CA VAL A 248 7.77 6.24 -1.59
C VAL A 248 7.82 6.63 -3.08
N GLU A 249 8.74 7.51 -3.48
CA GLU A 249 8.93 7.88 -4.88
C GLU A 249 9.38 6.73 -5.77
N ALA A 250 10.28 5.88 -5.27
CA ALA A 250 10.74 4.70 -5.99
C ALA A 250 9.60 3.66 -6.12
N PHE A 251 8.80 3.49 -5.08
CA PHE A 251 7.62 2.62 -5.10
C PHE A 251 6.37 3.29 -5.66
N ARG A 252 6.48 4.50 -6.22
CA ARG A 252 5.33 5.21 -6.79
C ARG A 252 4.68 4.41 -7.90
N SER A 253 5.43 3.74 -8.77
CA SER A 253 4.81 2.91 -9.80
C SER A 253 4.07 1.70 -9.22
N THR A 254 4.53 1.13 -8.11
CA THR A 254 3.82 0.04 -7.42
C THR A 254 2.60 0.54 -6.65
N LEU A 255 2.63 1.77 -6.12
CA LEU A 255 1.51 2.42 -5.42
C LEU A 255 0.52 3.12 -6.37
N GLU A 256 0.89 3.35 -7.63
CA GLU A 256 0.05 3.96 -8.66
C GLU A 256 -1.29 3.22 -8.86
N GLU A 257 -1.32 1.90 -8.65
CA GLU A 257 -2.57 1.14 -8.78
C GLU A 257 -3.59 1.55 -7.70
N THR A 258 -3.13 2.00 -6.54
CA THR A 258 -3.98 2.55 -5.47
C THR A 258 -4.54 3.92 -5.85
N ILE A 259 -3.75 4.75 -6.54
CA ILE A 259 -4.17 6.09 -7.02
C ILE A 259 -5.37 5.98 -7.97
N PHE A 260 -5.38 4.95 -8.81
CA PHE A 260 -6.41 4.76 -9.82
C PHE A 260 -7.51 3.78 -9.42
N ALA A 261 -7.55 3.35 -8.16
CA ALA A 261 -8.58 2.45 -7.67
C ALA A 261 -9.93 3.17 -7.57
N ASP A 262 -11.02 2.45 -7.81
CA ASP A 262 -12.38 2.94 -7.59
C ASP A 262 -12.79 2.85 -6.12
N LEU A 263 -12.13 1.98 -5.34
CA LEU A 263 -12.27 1.83 -3.89
C LEU A 263 -10.94 1.40 -3.25
N ILE A 264 -10.63 1.97 -2.10
CA ILE A 264 -9.50 1.53 -1.26
C ILE A 264 -10.04 0.83 -0.02
N LEU A 265 -9.56 -0.39 0.24
CA LEU A 265 -9.77 -1.10 1.49
C LEU A 265 -8.58 -0.84 2.40
N LEU A 266 -8.75 0.03 3.40
CA LEU A 266 -7.71 0.29 4.39
C LEU A 266 -7.79 -0.77 5.49
N VAL A 267 -6.92 -1.77 5.43
CA VAL A 267 -6.86 -2.88 6.38
C VAL A 267 -6.05 -2.48 7.61
N VAL A 268 -6.71 -2.53 8.76
CA VAL A 268 -6.18 -2.11 10.06
C VAL A 268 -6.23 -3.31 11.01
N ASP A 269 -5.11 -3.60 11.67
CA ASP A 269 -5.07 -4.61 12.71
C ASP A 269 -5.72 -4.07 13.99
N VAL A 270 -6.84 -4.65 14.42
CA VAL A 270 -7.49 -4.22 15.65
C VAL A 270 -7.04 -4.95 16.90
N SER A 271 -6.15 -5.94 16.84
CA SER A 271 -5.63 -6.57 18.07
C SER A 271 -4.67 -5.66 18.83
N GLU A 272 -4.08 -4.66 18.16
CA GLU A 272 -3.10 -3.73 18.73
C GLU A 272 -3.68 -2.74 19.75
N SER A 273 -2.82 -2.01 20.44
CA SER A 273 -3.26 -0.96 21.37
C SER A 273 -4.03 0.14 20.63
N SER A 274 -5.00 0.78 21.30
CA SER A 274 -5.83 1.79 20.63
C SER A 274 -5.02 2.97 20.08
N ASP A 275 -3.91 3.31 20.73
CA ASP A 275 -3.04 4.40 20.27
C ASP A 275 -2.23 3.98 19.03
N ASP A 276 -1.76 2.73 18.97
CA ASP A 276 -1.02 2.22 17.80
C ASP A 276 -1.92 2.12 16.58
N ILE A 277 -3.18 1.70 16.77
CA ILE A 277 -4.19 1.69 15.71
C ILE A 277 -4.37 3.09 15.13
N GLU A 278 -4.57 4.11 15.98
CA GLU A 278 -4.76 5.50 15.54
C GLU A 278 -3.53 6.03 14.80
N ARG A 279 -2.35 5.79 15.36
CA ARG A 279 -1.06 6.21 14.82
C ARG A 279 -0.80 5.59 13.45
N LYS A 280 -0.96 4.27 13.31
CA LYS A 280 -0.79 3.55 12.05
C LYS A 280 -1.83 3.93 11.01
N MET A 281 -3.09 4.09 11.42
CA MET A 281 -4.16 4.53 10.52
C MET A 281 -3.87 5.94 9.99
N LYS A 282 -3.44 6.87 10.84
CA LYS A 282 -3.02 8.22 10.42
C LYS A 282 -1.85 8.15 9.44
N CYS A 283 -0.80 7.40 9.77
CA CYS A 283 0.34 7.17 8.87
C CYS A 283 -0.10 6.65 7.49
N CYS A 284 -1.02 5.68 7.45
CA CYS A 284 -1.56 5.16 6.19
C CYS A 284 -2.32 6.24 5.40
N LEU A 285 -3.17 7.04 6.06
CA LEU A 285 -3.95 8.09 5.41
C LEU A 285 -3.06 9.22 4.88
N ASP A 286 -2.08 9.66 5.67
CA ASP A 286 -1.10 10.67 5.27
C ASP A 286 -0.30 10.18 4.05
N THR A 287 0.14 8.92 4.07
CA THR A 287 0.85 8.30 2.93
C THR A 287 -0.04 8.23 1.69
N LEU A 288 -1.32 7.85 1.82
CA LEU A 288 -2.27 7.83 0.69
C LEU A 288 -2.46 9.23 0.10
N GLN A 289 -2.51 10.26 0.93
CA GLN A 289 -2.60 11.64 0.49
C GLN A 289 -1.32 12.09 -0.23
N GLU A 290 -0.14 11.78 0.29
CA GLU A 290 1.15 12.12 -0.32
C GLU A 290 1.36 11.49 -1.70
N ILE A 291 0.91 10.24 -1.90
CA ILE A 291 0.98 9.60 -3.22
C ILE A 291 -0.05 10.15 -4.21
N GLY A 292 -1.00 10.98 -3.76
CA GLY A 292 -1.98 11.66 -4.61
C GLY A 292 -3.33 10.95 -4.74
N VAL A 293 -3.72 10.11 -3.78
CA VAL A 293 -5.09 9.58 -3.71
C VAL A 293 -6.03 10.71 -3.31
N LEU A 294 -6.85 11.18 -4.25
CA LEU A 294 -7.84 12.24 -4.04
C LEU A 294 -9.22 11.79 -4.53
N GLY A 295 -10.24 11.92 -3.69
CA GLY A 295 -11.63 11.65 -4.06
C GLY A 295 -12.02 10.16 -4.19
N VAL A 296 -11.08 9.23 -3.95
CA VAL A 296 -11.35 7.79 -3.92
C VAL A 296 -11.99 7.42 -2.58
N PRO A 297 -13.12 6.68 -2.54
CA PRO A 297 -13.71 6.24 -1.29
C PRO A 297 -12.75 5.26 -0.57
N ILE A 298 -12.67 5.42 0.75
CA ILE A 298 -11.88 4.53 1.62
C ILE A 298 -12.84 3.78 2.55
N LEU A 299 -12.82 2.45 2.49
CA LEU A 299 -13.52 1.56 3.42
C LEU A 299 -12.50 1.00 4.41
N THR A 300 -12.63 1.35 5.69
CA THR A 300 -11.72 0.88 6.72
C THR A 300 -12.13 -0.51 7.19
N VAL A 301 -11.25 -1.48 7.00
CA VAL A 301 -11.46 -2.89 7.32
C VAL A 301 -10.70 -3.21 8.60
N LEU A 302 -11.44 -3.43 9.68
CA LEU A 302 -10.91 -3.74 11.01
C LEU A 302 -10.67 -5.25 11.09
N ASN A 303 -9.44 -5.68 10.88
CA ASN A 303 -9.07 -7.09 10.76
C ASN A 303 -8.54 -7.68 12.09
N LYS A 304 -8.49 -9.01 12.17
CA LYS A 304 -8.08 -9.79 13.35
C LYS A 304 -9.04 -9.69 14.55
N ILE A 305 -10.34 -9.52 14.29
CA ILE A 305 -11.36 -9.46 15.37
C ILE A 305 -11.45 -10.76 16.19
N ASP A 306 -10.93 -11.86 15.65
CA ASP A 306 -10.83 -13.16 16.33
C ASP A 306 -9.95 -13.12 17.59
N LEU A 307 -9.06 -12.12 17.71
CA LEU A 307 -8.20 -11.92 18.87
C LEU A 307 -8.81 -11.01 19.95
N LEU A 308 -10.05 -10.54 19.77
CA LEU A 308 -10.70 -9.59 20.68
C LEU A 308 -11.98 -10.14 21.28
N SER A 309 -12.28 -9.69 22.49
CA SER A 309 -13.62 -9.82 23.05
C SER A 309 -14.61 -8.83 22.42
N ASP A 310 -15.91 -9.16 22.44
CA ASP A 310 -16.96 -8.28 21.92
C ASP A 310 -16.99 -6.89 22.58
N LYS A 311 -16.63 -6.83 23.87
CA LYS A 311 -16.59 -5.58 24.65
C LYS A 311 -15.44 -4.68 24.18
N GLU A 312 -14.26 -5.26 23.96
CA GLU A 312 -13.10 -4.52 23.45
C GLU A 312 -13.33 -4.05 22.01
N LEU A 313 -13.88 -4.91 21.16
CA LEU A 313 -14.20 -4.57 19.77
C LEU A 313 -15.16 -3.38 19.69
N LYS A 314 -16.25 -3.40 20.47
CA LYS A 314 -17.20 -2.27 20.53
C LYS A 314 -16.55 -0.97 20.99
N THR A 315 -15.63 -1.06 21.96
CA THR A 315 -14.91 0.10 22.49
C THR A 315 -13.96 0.69 21.45
N LYS A 316 -13.16 -0.15 20.78
CA LYS A 316 -12.27 0.27 19.69
C LYS A 316 -13.03 0.88 18.51
N ILE A 317 -14.14 0.26 18.08
CA ILE A 317 -15.00 0.81 17.01
C ILE A 317 -15.50 2.21 17.37
N ARG A 318 -15.97 2.45 18.61
CA ARG A 318 -16.45 3.78 19.03
C ARG A 318 -15.37 4.85 18.93
N ARG A 319 -14.12 4.52 19.31
CA ARG A 319 -12.99 5.43 19.23
C ARG A 319 -12.61 5.73 17.77
N LEU A 320 -12.58 4.71 16.92
CA LEU A 320 -12.21 4.83 15.50
C LEU A 320 -13.24 5.53 14.62
N LYS A 321 -14.51 5.58 15.04
CA LYS A 321 -15.57 6.34 14.34
C LYS A 321 -15.24 7.83 14.15
N LYS A 322 -14.34 8.38 14.97
CA LYS A 322 -13.86 9.77 14.83
C LYS A 322 -13.04 9.99 13.55
N TYR A 323 -12.40 8.95 13.03
CA TYR A 323 -11.49 9.02 11.89
C TYR A 323 -12.11 8.48 10.60
N SER A 324 -13.04 7.54 10.70
CA SER A 324 -13.70 6.93 9.54
C SER A 324 -15.15 6.55 9.87
N SER A 325 -16.08 6.94 9.00
CA SER A 325 -17.48 6.58 9.09
C SER A 325 -17.75 5.15 8.59
N ASN A 326 -16.87 4.62 7.75
CA ASN A 326 -17.05 3.35 7.05
C ASN A 326 -16.14 2.27 7.66
N LEU A 327 -16.51 1.77 8.83
CA LEU A 327 -15.78 0.72 9.55
C LEU A 327 -16.43 -0.65 9.32
N THR A 328 -15.62 -1.67 9.01
CA THR A 328 -16.11 -3.06 8.85
C THR A 328 -15.23 -4.04 9.59
N PRO A 329 -15.70 -4.61 10.73
CA PRO A 329 -14.97 -5.61 11.49
C PRO A 329 -15.01 -6.98 10.81
N ILE A 330 -13.84 -7.57 10.58
CA ILE A 330 -13.67 -8.89 9.96
C ILE A 330 -12.58 -9.72 10.65
N SER A 331 -12.62 -11.03 10.43
CA SER A 331 -11.43 -11.87 10.54
C SER A 331 -11.13 -12.44 9.16
N ALA A 332 -10.09 -11.91 8.50
CA ALA A 332 -9.68 -12.40 7.18
C ALA A 332 -9.20 -13.85 7.25
N LEU A 333 -8.58 -14.27 8.36
CA LEU A 333 -8.05 -15.62 8.54
C LEU A 333 -9.17 -16.67 8.64
N TYR A 334 -10.22 -16.39 9.43
CA TYR A 334 -11.33 -17.30 9.65
C TYR A 334 -12.55 -17.02 8.76
N GLY A 335 -12.46 -16.05 7.87
CA GLY A 335 -13.55 -15.65 7.00
C GLY A 335 -14.76 -14.99 7.68
N ARG A 336 -14.63 -14.57 8.95
CA ARG A 336 -15.74 -13.95 9.69
C ARG A 336 -16.08 -12.57 9.12
N ASN A 337 -17.37 -12.30 8.95
CA ASN A 337 -17.94 -11.05 8.39
C ASN A 337 -17.49 -10.69 6.96
N LEU A 338 -16.91 -11.62 6.19
CA LEU A 338 -16.53 -11.35 4.80
C LEU A 338 -17.74 -11.09 3.89
N SER A 339 -18.89 -11.70 4.16
CA SER A 339 -20.14 -11.42 3.45
C SER A 339 -20.57 -9.96 3.61
N VAL A 340 -20.55 -9.45 4.85
CA VAL A 340 -20.83 -8.04 5.17
C VAL A 340 -19.84 -7.11 4.49
N LEU A 341 -18.56 -7.47 4.47
CA LEU A 341 -17.54 -6.70 3.75
C LEU A 341 -17.85 -6.64 2.25
N LYS A 342 -18.16 -7.79 1.62
CA LYS A 342 -18.53 -7.86 0.20
C LYS A 342 -19.74 -6.99 -0.12
N VAL A 343 -20.77 -6.97 0.73
CA VAL A 343 -21.94 -6.09 0.58
C VAL A 343 -21.51 -4.62 0.56
N LYS A 344 -20.72 -4.17 1.55
CA LYS A 344 -20.27 -2.77 1.61
C LYS A 344 -19.38 -2.38 0.44
N ILE A 345 -18.53 -3.30 -0.03
CA ILE A 345 -17.73 -3.10 -1.25
C ILE A 345 -18.67 -2.88 -2.45
N ALA A 346 -19.70 -3.70 -2.58
CA ALA A 346 -20.69 -3.58 -3.65
C ALA A 346 -21.43 -2.24 -3.57
N ASP A 347 -21.86 -1.83 -2.39
CA ASP A 347 -22.58 -0.56 -2.19
C ASP A 347 -21.73 0.67 -2.57
N LEU A 348 -20.42 0.63 -2.33
CA LEU A 348 -19.51 1.73 -2.62
C LEU A 348 -19.07 1.79 -4.09
N LEU A 349 -18.82 0.62 -4.70
CA LEU A 349 -18.35 0.51 -6.09
C LEU A 349 -19.49 0.54 -7.10
N ILE A 350 -20.53 -0.24 -6.81
CA ILE A 350 -21.56 -0.58 -7.77
C ILE A 350 -22.72 0.40 -7.56
N LYS A 351 -22.51 1.65 -7.98
CA LYS A 351 -23.55 2.70 -7.98
C LYS A 351 -24.59 2.41 -9.06
N HIS A 352 -25.45 1.47 -8.74
CA HIS A 352 -26.62 1.11 -9.50
C HIS A 352 -27.64 2.25 -9.48
N ILE A 353 -27.96 2.78 -10.66
CA ILE A 353 -28.99 3.79 -10.81
C ILE A 353 -30.29 3.07 -11.09
N ARG A 354 -31.27 3.23 -10.18
CA ARG A 354 -32.63 2.81 -10.47
C ARG A 354 -33.23 3.75 -11.50
N SER A 355 -33.86 3.19 -12.51
CA SER A 355 -34.44 3.96 -13.59
C SER A 355 -35.68 3.25 -14.10
N SER A 356 -36.59 4.03 -14.65
CA SER A 356 -37.74 3.52 -15.37
C SER A 356 -37.69 3.98 -16.81
N ILE A 357 -38.10 3.11 -17.71
CA ILE A 357 -38.23 3.41 -19.13
C ILE A 357 -39.63 3.07 -19.60
N ILE A 358 -40.07 3.80 -20.63
CA ILE A 358 -41.31 3.56 -21.34
C ILE A 358 -40.95 3.45 -22.81
N MET A 359 -41.29 2.34 -23.47
CA MET A 359 -41.03 2.11 -24.89
C MET A 359 -42.30 1.64 -25.60
N PRO A 360 -42.48 1.91 -26.90
CA PRO A 360 -43.58 1.34 -27.68
C PRO A 360 -43.45 -0.18 -27.78
N ILE A 361 -44.57 -0.90 -27.89
CA ILE A 361 -44.54 -2.36 -28.09
C ILE A 361 -44.36 -2.65 -29.58
N ASN A 362 -43.15 -3.02 -29.97
CA ASN A 362 -42.79 -3.51 -31.31
C ASN A 362 -41.64 -4.54 -31.19
N GLU A 363 -41.28 -5.19 -32.29
CA GLU A 363 -40.23 -6.24 -32.29
C GLU A 363 -38.86 -5.70 -31.81
N GLU A 364 -38.49 -4.49 -32.23
CA GLU A 364 -37.23 -3.85 -31.84
C GLU A 364 -37.16 -3.59 -30.32
N SER A 365 -38.23 -3.09 -29.71
CA SER A 365 -38.34 -2.87 -28.26
C SER A 365 -38.32 -4.17 -27.47
N LEU A 366 -38.86 -5.27 -28.01
CA LEU A 366 -38.81 -6.59 -27.36
C LEU A 366 -37.40 -7.20 -27.43
N SER A 367 -36.71 -7.05 -28.57
CA SER A 367 -35.29 -7.43 -28.69
C SER A 367 -34.42 -6.60 -27.76
N PHE A 368 -34.69 -5.29 -27.65
CA PHE A 368 -33.97 -4.41 -26.75
C PHE A 368 -34.25 -4.74 -25.28
N LEU A 369 -35.48 -5.14 -24.94
CA LEU A 369 -35.82 -5.63 -23.61
C LEU A 369 -35.02 -6.89 -23.25
N SER A 370 -34.81 -7.83 -24.18
CA SER A 370 -33.93 -8.99 -23.95
C SER A 370 -32.50 -8.55 -23.63
N TRP A 371 -31.97 -7.59 -24.39
CA TRP A 371 -30.64 -7.04 -24.10
C TRP A 371 -30.58 -6.37 -22.72
N ILE A 372 -31.64 -5.68 -22.29
CA ILE A 372 -31.74 -5.11 -20.94
C ILE A 372 -31.73 -6.20 -19.88
N TYR A 373 -32.40 -7.33 -20.09
CA TYR A 373 -32.33 -8.48 -19.16
C TYR A 373 -30.91 -9.04 -19.03
N ASP A 374 -30.13 -9.03 -20.10
CA ASP A 374 -28.75 -9.52 -20.09
C ASP A 374 -27.75 -8.54 -19.42
N HIS A 375 -28.07 -7.24 -19.40
CA HIS A 375 -27.13 -6.18 -19.01
C HIS A 375 -27.57 -5.33 -17.80
N ALA A 376 -28.80 -5.50 -17.30
CA ALA A 376 -29.35 -4.77 -16.18
C ALA A 376 -30.25 -5.65 -15.29
N ASN A 377 -30.39 -5.27 -14.03
CA ASN A 377 -31.29 -5.96 -13.11
C ASN A 377 -32.72 -5.42 -13.28
N VAL A 378 -33.57 -6.16 -13.97
CA VAL A 378 -34.99 -5.80 -14.20
C VAL A 378 -35.84 -6.21 -13.01
N PHE A 379 -36.47 -5.24 -12.36
CA PHE A 379 -37.34 -5.46 -11.20
C PHE A 379 -38.77 -5.77 -11.60
N LYS A 380 -39.28 -5.06 -12.61
CA LYS A 380 -40.68 -5.14 -13.02
C LYS A 380 -40.83 -4.74 -14.48
N VAL A 381 -41.64 -5.50 -15.19
CA VAL A 381 -42.12 -5.15 -16.53
C VAL A 381 -43.65 -5.07 -16.47
N ALA A 382 -44.21 -3.97 -16.95
CA ALA A 382 -45.65 -3.77 -17.07
C ALA A 382 -46.00 -3.54 -18.54
N TYR A 383 -46.87 -4.40 -19.07
CA TYR A 383 -47.35 -4.33 -20.45
C TYR A 383 -48.65 -3.52 -20.51
N GLY A 384 -48.65 -2.40 -21.23
CA GLY A 384 -49.84 -1.62 -21.55
C GLY A 384 -50.37 -1.95 -22.95
N LYS A 385 -51.38 -1.21 -23.42
CA LYS A 385 -51.98 -1.43 -24.75
C LYS A 385 -51.10 -1.02 -25.93
N ARG A 386 -50.20 -0.05 -25.75
CA ARG A 386 -49.30 0.50 -26.80
C ARG A 386 -47.84 0.67 -26.35
N HIS A 387 -47.59 0.58 -25.05
CA HIS A 387 -46.28 0.83 -24.47
C HIS A 387 -45.99 -0.20 -23.38
N LEU A 388 -44.72 -0.54 -23.21
CA LEU A 388 -44.21 -1.32 -22.09
C LEU A 388 -43.42 -0.40 -21.16
N LYS A 389 -43.59 -0.59 -19.85
CA LYS A 389 -42.83 0.10 -18.81
C LYS A 389 -41.92 -0.88 -18.11
N VAL A 390 -40.62 -0.58 -18.08
CA VAL A 390 -39.61 -1.39 -17.41
C VAL A 390 -39.04 -0.60 -16.25
N LEU A 391 -39.00 -1.21 -15.08
CA LEU A 391 -38.27 -0.72 -13.93
C LEU A 391 -37.03 -1.58 -13.75
N PHE A 392 -35.86 -0.95 -13.77
CA PHE A 392 -34.59 -1.66 -13.69
C PHE A 392 -33.57 -0.87 -12.87
N SER A 393 -32.47 -1.54 -12.58
CA SER A 393 -31.27 -0.94 -12.04
C SER A 393 -30.07 -1.35 -12.87
N ALA A 394 -29.28 -0.37 -13.27
CA ALA A 394 -28.08 -0.60 -14.08
C ALA A 394 -26.92 0.28 -13.62
N ARG A 395 -25.69 -0.10 -13.98
CA ARG A 395 -24.51 0.77 -13.85
C ARG A 395 -24.76 2.08 -14.63
N PRO A 396 -24.17 3.23 -14.25
CA PRO A 396 -24.42 4.50 -14.93
C PRO A 396 -24.15 4.46 -16.44
N VAL A 397 -23.09 3.76 -16.86
CA VAL A 397 -22.75 3.59 -18.27
C VAL A 397 -23.80 2.77 -19.03
N VAL A 398 -24.33 1.72 -18.40
CA VAL A 398 -25.39 0.89 -19.00
C VAL A 398 -26.72 1.64 -18.98
N ALA A 399 -27.04 2.35 -17.90
CA ALA A 399 -28.21 3.21 -17.81
C ALA A 399 -28.21 4.28 -18.92
N GLU A 400 -27.05 4.89 -19.21
CA GLU A 400 -26.91 5.82 -20.35
C GLU A 400 -27.08 5.12 -21.70
N LYS A 401 -26.52 3.92 -21.91
CA LYS A 401 -26.78 3.14 -23.13
C LYS A 401 -28.26 2.81 -23.29
N ILE A 402 -28.93 2.42 -22.20
CA ILE A 402 -30.37 2.17 -22.16
C ILE A 402 -31.14 3.45 -22.49
N ARG A 403 -30.74 4.61 -21.93
CA ARG A 403 -31.35 5.90 -22.25
C ARG A 403 -31.29 6.20 -23.74
N HIS A 404 -30.11 6.08 -24.36
CA HIS A 404 -29.95 6.35 -25.80
C HIS A 404 -30.75 5.35 -26.65
N GLY A 405 -30.75 4.06 -26.28
CA GLY A 405 -31.54 3.05 -27.00
C GLY A 405 -33.04 3.30 -26.90
N VAL A 406 -33.53 3.71 -25.72
CA VAL A 406 -34.93 4.08 -25.48
C VAL A 406 -35.32 5.33 -26.28
N GLU A 407 -34.47 6.35 -26.31
CA GLU A 407 -34.69 7.58 -27.09
C GLU A 407 -34.78 7.29 -28.59
N ASN A 408 -33.92 6.41 -29.12
CA ASN A 408 -33.96 5.97 -30.52
C ASN A 408 -35.23 5.21 -30.87
N LEU A 409 -35.79 4.45 -29.92
CA LEU A 409 -37.05 3.72 -30.07
C LEU A 409 -38.29 4.61 -29.83
N GLY A 410 -38.13 5.92 -29.68
CA GLY A 410 -39.22 6.87 -29.42
C GLY A 410 -39.82 6.75 -28.02
N GLY A 411 -39.07 6.19 -27.07
CA GLY A 411 -39.46 6.02 -25.68
C GLY A 411 -39.01 7.16 -24.76
N ALA A 412 -39.35 7.05 -23.48
CA ALA A 412 -38.97 7.99 -22.44
C ALA A 412 -38.18 7.30 -21.31
N PHE A 413 -37.12 7.95 -20.84
CA PHE A 413 -36.28 7.49 -19.73
C PHE A 413 -36.46 8.40 -18.51
N LYS A 414 -36.58 7.82 -17.32
CA LYS A 414 -36.66 8.56 -16.06
C LYS A 414 -35.76 7.96 -14.99
N TYR A 415 -34.92 8.80 -14.41
CA TYR A 415 -34.14 8.47 -13.21
C TYR A 415 -35.06 8.36 -11.99
N GLU A 416 -35.01 7.24 -11.28
CA GLU A 416 -35.61 7.10 -9.95
C GLU A 416 -34.52 7.29 -8.89
N ALA A 417 -34.84 7.98 -7.79
CA ALA A 417 -33.86 8.32 -6.77
C ALA A 417 -33.10 7.08 -6.24
N ARG A 418 -31.83 7.30 -5.87
CA ARG A 418 -30.86 6.27 -5.42
C ARG A 418 -31.47 5.37 -4.33
N SER A 419 -31.54 4.06 -4.57
CA SER A 419 -31.93 3.08 -3.55
C SER A 419 -31.21 1.74 -3.76
N LEU A 420 -30.56 1.31 -2.68
CA LEU A 420 -29.69 0.15 -2.53
C LEU A 420 -30.37 -1.20 -2.87
N HIS A 421 -29.53 -2.19 -3.16
CA HIS A 421 -29.85 -3.53 -3.66
C HIS A 421 -31.06 -4.22 -2.98
N PRO A 422 -31.99 -4.83 -3.75
CA PRO A 422 -33.06 -5.67 -3.20
C PRO A 422 -32.64 -7.12 -2.88
N GLN A 423 -31.42 -7.55 -3.23
CA GLN A 423 -30.98 -8.95 -3.05
C GLN A 423 -30.46 -9.28 -1.63
N ILE A 424 -30.74 -8.45 -0.62
CA ILE A 424 -30.34 -8.68 0.77
C ILE A 424 -31.59 -8.89 1.65
N LYS A 425 -32.50 -9.74 1.17
CA LYS A 425 -33.56 -10.34 1.98
C LYS A 425 -33.53 -11.86 1.78
N SER A 426 -32.48 -12.49 2.28
CA SER A 426 -32.41 -13.92 2.58
C SER A 426 -31.19 -14.18 3.45
#